data_AF-A0A7T1WQD7-F1
#
_entry.id   AF-A0A7T1WQD7-F1
#
_cell.length_a   1.000
_cell.length_b   1.000
_cell.length_c   1.000
_cell.angle_alpha   90.00
_cell.angle_beta   90.00
_cell.angle_gamma   90.00
#
_symmetry.space_group_name_H-M   'P 1'
#
loop_
_entity.id
_entity.type
_entity.pdbx_description
1 polymer ?
#
loop_
_entity_poly.entity_id
_entity_poly.type
_entity_poly.pdbx_seq_one_letter_code
_entity_poly.pdbx_strand_id
1 'polypeptide(L)' 'MTADGNAHRRERYAMALYATLGFSAERHPWATLAPARREVWYRRADAAMALADEEIAEAVRASE' A
#
# COMPACT_ATOMS: atom_id res chain seq x y z
N MET A 1 -17.27 -1.32 -5.61
CA MET A 1 -15.85 -1.26 -6.06
C MET A 1 -15.54 -2.59 -6.72
N THR A 2 -15.14 -2.62 -7.99
CA THR A 2 -14.75 -3.87 -8.66
C THR A 2 -13.49 -4.43 -7.99
N ALA A 3 -13.35 -5.76 -7.94
CA ALA A 3 -12.18 -6.42 -7.36
C ALA A 3 -10.86 -5.92 -7.97
N ASP A 4 -10.88 -5.60 -9.27
CA ASP A 4 -9.74 -5.05 -10.02
C ASP A 4 -9.28 -3.67 -9.53
N GLY A 5 -10.22 -2.81 -9.11
CA GLY A 5 -9.90 -1.49 -8.57
C GLY A 5 -9.19 -1.58 -7.21
N ASN A 6 -9.53 -2.58 -6.41
CA ASN A 6 -8.87 -2.83 -5.13
C ASN A 6 -7.45 -3.38 -5.32
N ALA A 7 -7.27 -4.34 -6.23
CA ALA A 7 -5.95 -4.89 -6.55
C ALA A 7 -4.97 -3.82 -7.06
N HIS A 8 -5.43 -2.92 -7.93
CA HIS A 8 -4.59 -1.81 -8.41
C HIS A 8 -4.24 -0.81 -7.28
N ARG A 9 -5.21 -0.48 -6.42
CA ARG A 9 -4.96 0.40 -5.26
C ARG A 9 -3.92 -0.21 -4.32
N ARG A 10 -4.06 -1.51 -4.00
CA ARG A 10 -3.13 -2.30 -3.19
C ARG A 10 -1.71 -2.29 -3.76
N GLU A 11 -1.55 -2.51 -5.07
CA GLU A 11 -0.26 -2.45 -5.77
C GLU A 11 0.42 -1.09 -5.57
N ARG A 12 -0.30 0.01 -5.80
CA ARG A 12 0.27 1.36 -5.66
C ARG A 12 0.71 1.66 -4.22
N TYR A 13 -0.09 1.28 -3.23
CA TYR A 13 0.28 1.46 -1.83
C TYR A 13 1.51 0.64 -1.46
N ALA A 14 1.58 -0.62 -1.89
CA ALA A 14 2.73 -1.47 -1.62
C ALA A 14 4.01 -0.93 -2.27
N MET A 15 3.93 -0.45 -3.52
CA MET A 15 5.05 0.22 -4.20
C MET A 15 5.49 1.51 -3.49
N ALA A 16 4.54 2.34 -3.07
CA ALA A 16 4.83 3.59 -2.37
C ALA A 16 5.51 3.32 -1.02
N LEU A 17 4.99 2.36 -0.25
CA LEU A 17 5.60 1.94 1.02
C LEU A 17 7.01 1.37 0.80
N TYR A 18 7.19 0.55 -0.24
CA TYR A 18 8.50 0.00 -0.57
C TYR A 18 9.52 1.09 -0.92
N ALA A 19 9.10 2.10 -1.68
CA ALA A 19 9.95 3.21 -2.10
C ALA A 19 10.48 4.03 -0.90
N THR A 20 9.81 4.00 0.25
CA THR A 20 10.31 4.69 1.46
C THR A 20 11.59 4.07 2.04
N LEU A 21 11.98 2.86 1.62
CA LEU A 21 13.24 2.24 2.02
C LEU A 21 14.49 2.86 1.34
N GLY A 22 14.30 3.83 0.44
CA GLY A 22 15.39 4.57 -0.20
C GLY A 22 16.41 3.67 -0.88
N PHE A 23 17.66 3.68 -0.38
CA PHE A 23 18.79 2.92 -0.93
C PHE A 23 18.48 1.44 -1.21
N SER A 24 17.68 0.78 -0.36
CA SER A 24 17.33 -0.64 -0.59
C SER A 24 16.38 -0.82 -1.78
N ALA A 25 15.48 0.14 -2.00
CA ALA A 25 14.55 0.13 -3.12
C ALA A 25 15.23 0.51 -4.45
N GLU A 26 16.25 1.38 -4.40
CA GLU A 26 17.10 1.70 -5.55
C GLU A 26 17.91 0.49 -6.02
N ARG A 27 18.54 -0.24 -5.08
CA ARG A 27 19.37 -1.41 -5.39
C ARG A 27 18.54 -2.62 -5.84
N HIS A 28 17.29 -2.73 -5.38
CA HIS A 28 16.41 -3.85 -5.68
C HIS A 28 15.06 -3.34 -6.19
N PRO A 29 14.95 -2.89 -7.45
CA PRO A 29 13.72 -2.29 -7.96
C PRO A 29 12.52 -3.22 -7.76
N TRP A 30 11.37 -2.64 -7.42
CA TRP A 30 10.13 -3.37 -7.16
C TRP A 30 9.82 -4.46 -8.20
N ALA A 31 9.97 -4.13 -9.49
CA ALA A 31 9.73 -5.04 -10.61
C ALA A 31 10.62 -6.30 -10.60
N THR A 32 11.75 -6.25 -9.91
CA THR A 32 12.70 -7.36 -9.77
C THR A 32 12.47 -8.21 -8.52
N LEU A 33 11.60 -7.76 -7.61
CA LEU A 33 11.31 -8.51 -6.38
C LEU A 33 10.58 -9.81 -6.70
N ALA A 34 11.03 -10.89 -6.04
CA ALA A 34 10.33 -12.16 -6.04
C ALA A 34 8.89 -12.00 -5.49
N PRO A 35 7.90 -12.76 -6.01
CA PRO A 35 6.51 -12.65 -5.59
C PRO A 35 6.31 -12.75 -4.06
N ALA A 36 7.01 -13.68 -3.41
CA ALA A 36 6.95 -13.86 -1.96
C ALA A 36 7.40 -12.62 -1.17
N ARG A 37 8.34 -11.82 -1.70
CA ARG A 37 8.75 -10.56 -1.06
C ARG A 37 7.71 -9.46 -1.26
N ARG A 38 7.06 -9.41 -2.43
CA ARG A 38 5.98 -8.44 -2.69
C ARG A 38 4.79 -8.67 -1.76
N GLU A 39 4.48 -9.93 -1.43
CA GLU A 39 3.39 -10.27 -0.51
C GLU A 39 3.54 -9.62 0.88
N VAL A 40 4.76 -9.47 1.39
CA VAL A 40 4.99 -8.75 2.65
C VAL A 40 4.56 -7.29 2.54
N TRP A 41 4.85 -6.65 1.42
CA TRP A 41 4.47 -5.26 1.16
C TRP A 41 2.99 -5.10 0.89
N TYR A 42 2.37 -6.08 0.24
CA TYR A 42 0.93 -6.09 0.07
C TYR A 42 0.18 -6.16 1.39
N ARG A 43 0.61 -7.01 2.34
CA ARG A 43 0.01 -7.04 3.69
C ARG A 43 0.16 -5.71 4.43
N ARG A 44 1.31 -5.05 4.26
CA ARG A 44 1.54 -3.70 4.83
C ARG A 44 0.64 -2.66 4.16
N ALA A 45 0.45 -2.76 2.84
CA ALA A 45 -0.47 -1.91 2.09
C ALA A 45 -1.91 -2.09 2.56
N ASP A 46 -2.35 -3.33 2.77
CA ASP A 46 -3.70 -3.63 3.28
C ASP A 46 -3.93 -2.97 4.65
N ALA A 47 -2.97 -3.11 5.57
CA ALA A 47 -3.05 -2.48 6.89
C ALA A 47 -3.05 -0.94 6.82
N ALA A 48 -2.19 -0.35 5.99
CA ALA A 48 -2.12 1.10 5.81
C ALA A 48 -3.38 1.66 5.16
N MET A 49 -3.97 0.94 4.20
CA MET A 49 -5.23 1.31 3.57
C MET A 49 -6.40 1.25 4.55
N ALA A 50 -6.49 0.19 5.37
CA ALA A 50 -7.53 0.08 6.39
C ALA A 50 -7.46 1.23 7.40
N LEU A 51 -6.26 1.52 7.92
CA LEU A 51 -6.06 2.63 8.85
C LEU A 51 -6.41 3.98 8.21
N ALA A 52 -5.96 4.25 6.98
CA ALA A 52 -6.26 5.49 6.29
C ALA A 52 -7.78 5.65 6.05
N ASP A 53 -8.47 4.57 5.70
CA ASP A 53 -9.92 4.59 5.50
C ASP A 53 -10.67 4.85 6.85
N GLU A 54 -10.17 4.33 7.98
CA GLU A 54 -10.67 4.64 9.33
C GLU A 54 -10.47 6.12 9.71
N GLU A 55 -9.25 6.65 9.54
CA GLU A 55 -8.92 8.05 9.84
C GLU A 55 -9.74 9.04 9.01
N ILE A 56 -9.93 8.76 7.72
CA ILE A 56 -10.76 9.57 6.84
C ILE A 56 -12.22 9.55 7.31
N ALA A 57 -12.74 8.38 7.66
CA ALA A 57 -14.12 8.25 8.14
C ALA A 57 -14.34 9.00 9.47
N GLU A 58 -13.34 9.00 10.36
CA GLU A 58 -13.38 9.79 11.60
C GLU A 58 -13.35 11.30 11.31
N ALA A 59 -12.45 11.76 10.45
CA ALA A 59 -12.36 13.16 10.08
C ALA A 59 -13.64 13.70 9.44
N VAL A 60 -14.31 12.88 8.60
CA VAL A 60 -15.61 13.22 8.01
C VAL A 60 -16.68 13.39 9.09
N ARG A 61 -16.80 12.43 10.03
CA ARG A 61 -17.76 12.52 11.15
C ARG A 61 -17.51 13.72 12.06
N ALA A 62 -16.26 14.09 12.28
CA ALA A 62 -15.89 15.25 13.11
C ALA A 62 -16.17 16.59 12.41
N SER A 63 -16.39 16.59 11.09
CA SER A 63 -16.66 17.78 10.29
C SER A 63 -18.17 18.04 10.06
N GLU A 64 -19.03 17.13 10.52
CA GLU A 64 -20.50 17.23 10.53
C GLU A 64 -21.02 17.78 11.86
#